data_AF-A0A1Z9PGA0-F1
#
_entry.id   AF-A0A1Z9PGA0-F1
#
_cell.length_a   1.000
_cell.length_b   1.000
_cell.length_c   1.000
_cell.angle_alpha   90.00
_cell.angle_beta   90.00
_cell.angle_gamma   90.00
#
_symmetry.space_group_name_H-M   'P 1'
#
loop_
_entity.id
_entity.type
_entity.pdbx_description
1 polymer ?
#
loop_
_entity_poly.entity_id
_entity_poly.type
_entity_poly.pdbx_seq_one_letter_code
_entity_poly.pdbx_strand_id
1 'polypeptide(L)'
;MKKSKMKTKLNIITMILIANLSTPSYAYGISEAVCNSHKMVMNTVISWRYSGIPIQTAKDVFDHEDNYELLFWLRGVVKEVYKDPVAGKKFLDSGSFTKKCIEIHRGY
;
A
#
# COMPACT_ATOMS: atom_id res chain seq x y z
N MET A 1 -0.70 -71.40 -10.56
CA MET A 1 -1.68 -70.42 -11.09
C MET A 1 -2.06 -69.39 -10.03
N LYS A 2 -1.83 -68.10 -10.32
CA LYS A 2 -2.60 -66.91 -9.90
C LYS A 2 -3.19 -66.85 -8.47
N LYS A 3 -2.67 -65.92 -7.65
CA LYS A 3 -3.31 -64.61 -7.38
C LYS A 3 -2.47 -63.77 -6.40
N SER A 4 -1.71 -62.81 -6.94
CA SER A 4 -1.24 -61.65 -6.18
C SER A 4 -2.47 -60.87 -5.68
N LYS A 5 -2.59 -60.69 -4.37
CA LYS A 5 -3.60 -59.81 -3.74
C LYS A 5 -2.91 -58.53 -3.28
N MET A 6 -2.86 -57.56 -4.19
CA MET A 6 -2.67 -56.16 -3.86
C MET A 6 -3.98 -55.65 -3.23
N LYS A 7 -3.95 -55.30 -1.94
CA LYS A 7 -5.02 -54.57 -1.24
C LYS A 7 -4.37 -53.49 -0.37
N THR A 8 -4.07 -52.32 -0.94
CA THR A 8 -4.83 -51.08 -0.76
C THR A 8 -5.04 -50.70 0.72
N LYS A 9 -4.42 -49.62 1.19
CA LYS A 9 -5.06 -48.31 1.48
C LYS A 9 -4.33 -47.50 2.57
N LEU A 10 -4.17 -46.22 2.21
CA LEU A 10 -4.26 -45.04 3.08
C LEU A 10 -3.01 -44.62 3.86
N ASN A 11 -2.20 -43.82 3.17
CA ASN A 11 -1.50 -42.66 3.73
C ASN A 11 -2.48 -41.82 4.58
N ILE A 12 -2.40 -41.95 5.91
CA ILE A 12 -3.08 -41.09 6.90
C ILE A 12 -2.02 -40.15 7.51
N ILE A 13 -1.30 -39.39 6.68
CA ILE A 13 -0.35 -38.36 7.17
C ILE A 13 -0.54 -37.03 6.42
N THR A 14 -1.62 -36.86 5.66
CA THR A 14 -1.83 -35.66 4.83
C THR A 14 -3.00 -34.76 5.29
N MET A 15 -3.66 -35.09 6.41
CA MET A 15 -4.84 -34.32 6.87
C MET A 15 -4.63 -33.40 8.07
N ILE A 16 -3.42 -33.28 8.63
CA ILE A 16 -3.15 -32.40 9.79
C ILE A 16 -2.12 -31.29 9.46
N LEU A 17 -2.03 -30.89 8.18
CA LEU A 17 -1.19 -29.74 7.79
C LEU A 17 -1.96 -28.56 7.19
N ILE A 18 -3.29 -28.67 7.03
CA ILE A 18 -4.12 -27.65 6.38
C ILE A 18 -4.89 -26.80 7.41
N ALA A 19 -4.88 -27.17 8.69
CA ALA A 19 -5.72 -26.52 9.71
C ALA A 19 -5.13 -25.25 10.36
N ASN A 20 -3.92 -24.80 9.99
CA ASN A 20 -3.26 -23.66 10.64
C ASN A 20 -2.73 -22.56 9.69
N LEU A 21 -3.20 -22.51 8.45
CA LEU A 21 -2.84 -21.44 7.50
C LEU A 21 -4.08 -20.70 6.97
N SER A 22 -5.09 -20.53 7.80
CA SER A 22 -6.00 -19.40 7.65
C SER A 22 -5.43 -18.21 8.41
N THR A 23 -4.20 -17.80 8.08
CA THR A 23 -3.89 -16.38 8.19
C THR A 23 -4.93 -15.69 7.33
N PRO A 24 -5.67 -14.68 7.81
CA PRO A 24 -6.44 -13.87 6.89
C PRO A 24 -5.43 -13.36 5.87
N SER A 25 -5.54 -13.81 4.63
CA SER A 25 -4.88 -13.11 3.54
C SER A 25 -5.51 -11.74 3.60
N TYR A 26 -4.81 -10.78 4.22
CA TYR A 26 -5.18 -9.38 4.16
C TYR A 26 -5.15 -9.09 2.68
N ALA A 27 -6.31 -9.21 2.03
CA ALA A 27 -6.48 -8.92 0.63
C ALA A 27 -6.18 -7.43 0.56
N TYR A 28 -4.92 -7.14 0.27
CA TYR A 28 -4.37 -5.80 0.21
C TYR A 28 -5.19 -5.09 -0.86
N GLY A 29 -6.13 -4.26 -0.40
CA GLY A 29 -7.14 -3.67 -1.25
C GLY A 29 -6.50 -2.73 -2.27
N ILE A 30 -7.22 -2.45 -3.35
CA ILE A 30 -6.78 -1.50 -4.39
C ILE A 30 -6.41 -0.15 -3.75
N SER A 31 -7.18 0.32 -2.77
CA SER A 31 -6.90 1.55 -2.03
C SER A 31 -5.55 1.52 -1.31
N GLU A 32 -5.20 0.42 -0.64
CA GLU A 32 -3.90 0.24 0.01
C GLU A 32 -2.76 0.31 -1.01
N ALA A 33 -2.93 -0.33 -2.17
CA ALA A 33 -1.95 -0.31 -3.26
C ALA A 33 -1.71 1.09 -3.79
N VAL A 34 -2.79 1.78 -4.15
CA VAL A 34 -2.76 3.16 -4.64
C VAL A 34 -2.13 4.08 -3.61
N CYS A 35 -2.55 4.00 -2.34
CA CYS A 35 -2.05 4.89 -1.29
C CYS A 35 -0.60 4.64 -0.91
N ASN A 36 -0.11 3.41 -0.98
CA ASN A 36 1.31 3.14 -0.79
C ASN A 36 2.15 3.59 -1.99
N SER A 37 1.62 3.53 -3.22
CA SER A 37 2.25 4.17 -4.38
C SER A 37 2.40 5.68 -4.15
N HIS A 38 1.33 6.36 -3.76
CA HIS A 38 1.38 7.79 -3.44
C HIS A 38 2.35 8.12 -2.30
N LYS A 39 2.46 7.26 -1.28
CA LYS A 39 3.46 7.42 -0.21
C LYS A 39 4.89 7.36 -0.75
N MET A 40 5.18 6.46 -1.70
CA MET A 40 6.50 6.40 -2.34
C MET A 40 6.78 7.68 -3.13
N VAL A 41 5.81 8.17 -3.91
CA VAL A 41 5.94 9.45 -4.62
C VAL A 41 6.17 10.60 -3.63
N MET A 42 5.48 10.62 -2.49
CA MET A 42 5.66 11.67 -1.49
C MET A 42 7.05 11.65 -0.84
N ASN A 43 7.69 10.48 -0.69
CA ASN A 43 9.10 10.42 -0.28
C ASN A 43 10.02 11.04 -1.33
N THR A 44 9.73 10.84 -2.62
CA THR A 44 10.43 11.52 -3.72
C THR A 44 10.21 13.04 -3.65
N VAL A 45 8.99 13.50 -3.40
CA VAL A 45 8.65 14.93 -3.21
C VAL A 45 9.46 15.56 -2.05
N ILE A 46 9.66 14.83 -0.95
CA ILE A 46 10.55 15.28 0.14
C ILE A 46 11.97 15.47 -0.37
N SER A 47 12.50 14.53 -1.15
CA SER A 47 13.85 14.66 -1.73
C SER A 47 13.96 15.86 -2.67
N TRP A 48 12.92 16.11 -3.48
CA TRP A 48 12.82 17.26 -4.39
C TRP A 48 12.87 18.59 -3.66
N ARG A 49 12.21 18.67 -2.50
CA ARG A 49 12.29 19.85 -1.63
C ARG A 49 13.74 20.14 -1.19
N TYR A 50 14.52 19.12 -0.85
CA TYR A 50 15.93 19.29 -0.49
C TYR A 50 16.81 19.65 -1.70
N SER A 51 16.46 19.18 -2.89
CA SER A 51 17.15 19.52 -4.14
C SER A 51 16.75 20.86 -4.76
N GLY A 52 15.86 21.63 -4.12
CA GLY A 52 15.43 22.95 -4.62
C GLY A 52 14.48 22.91 -5.82
N ILE A 53 13.86 21.76 -6.10
CA ILE A 53 12.87 21.64 -7.17
C ILE A 53 11.62 22.47 -6.81
N PRO A 54 11.06 23.27 -7.73
CA PRO A 54 9.90 24.11 -7.46
C PRO A 54 8.69 23.32 -6.96
N ILE A 55 7.94 23.90 -6.01
CA ILE A 55 6.73 23.28 -5.44
C ILE A 55 5.68 22.95 -6.50
N GLN A 56 5.58 23.75 -7.56
CA GLN A 56 4.59 23.51 -8.60
C GLN A 56 4.88 22.18 -9.31
N THR A 57 6.13 21.92 -9.69
CA THR A 57 6.56 20.62 -10.25
C THR A 57 6.23 19.45 -9.32
N ALA A 58 6.42 19.62 -8.01
CA ALA A 58 6.06 18.60 -7.03
C ALA A 58 4.55 18.36 -6.89
N LYS A 59 3.72 19.37 -7.14
CA LYS A 59 2.26 19.22 -7.16
C LYS A 59 1.78 18.54 -8.44
N ASP A 60 2.44 18.82 -9.55
CA ASP A 60 2.06 18.34 -10.88
C ASP A 60 2.29 16.83 -11.05
N VAL A 61 3.13 16.21 -10.20
CA VAL A 61 3.35 14.75 -10.22
C VAL A 61 2.07 13.95 -9.96
N PHE A 62 1.07 14.56 -9.32
CA PHE A 62 -0.21 13.91 -8.99
C PHE A 62 -1.32 14.19 -10.02
N ASP A 63 -1.02 14.85 -11.15
CA ASP A 63 -2.06 15.28 -12.11
C ASP A 63 -2.76 14.14 -12.85
N HIS A 64 -2.26 12.91 -12.68
CA HIS A 64 -2.87 11.68 -13.15
C HIS A 64 -3.95 11.12 -12.21
N GLU A 65 -4.18 11.74 -11.04
CA GLU A 65 -5.20 11.30 -10.10
C GLU A 65 -6.59 11.80 -10.51
N ASP A 66 -7.44 10.86 -10.92
CA ASP A 66 -8.82 11.13 -11.36
C ASP A 66 -9.76 11.45 -10.20
N ASN A 67 -9.46 10.99 -8.98
CA ASN A 67 -10.23 11.36 -7.80
C ASN A 67 -9.83 12.77 -7.34
N TYR A 68 -10.66 13.76 -7.67
CA TYR A 68 -10.41 15.17 -7.31
C TYR A 68 -10.17 15.41 -5.82
N GLU A 69 -10.91 14.74 -4.94
CA GLU A 69 -10.72 14.90 -3.49
C GLU A 69 -9.33 14.41 -3.07
N LEU A 70 -8.94 13.25 -3.56
CA LEU A 70 -7.61 12.68 -3.34
C LEU A 70 -6.51 13.58 -3.95
N LEU A 71 -6.69 14.06 -5.17
CA LEU A 71 -5.79 14.98 -5.85
C LEU A 71 -5.55 16.26 -5.03
N PHE A 72 -6.62 16.92 -4.57
CA PHE A 72 -6.49 18.14 -3.79
C PHE A 72 -5.82 17.88 -2.45
N TRP A 73 -6.15 16.76 -1.79
CA TRP A 73 -5.50 16.37 -0.55
C TRP A 73 -4.01 16.10 -0.76
N LEU A 74 -3.62 15.31 -1.76
CA LEU A 74 -2.22 15.02 -2.10
C LEU A 74 -1.43 16.29 -2.36
N ARG A 75 -1.97 17.21 -3.18
CA ARG A 75 -1.36 18.52 -3.43
C ARG A 75 -1.28 19.40 -2.17
N GLY A 76 -2.22 19.24 -1.23
CA GLY A 76 -2.15 19.83 0.10
C GLY A 76 -0.99 19.28 0.93
N VAL A 77 -0.82 17.96 0.94
CA VAL A 77 0.32 17.31 1.61
C VAL A 77 1.64 17.79 1.02
N VAL A 78 1.76 17.96 -0.31
CA VAL A 78 2.96 18.54 -0.95
C VAL A 78 3.29 19.92 -0.36
N LYS A 79 2.29 20.80 -0.16
CA LYS A 79 2.52 22.13 0.44
C LYS A 79 3.08 22.03 1.84
N GLU A 80 2.51 21.18 2.69
CA GLU A 80 2.99 21.00 4.06
C GLU A 80 4.39 20.38 4.11
N VAL A 81 4.65 19.38 3.25
CA VAL A 81 5.99 18.78 3.07
C VAL A 81 7.02 19.82 2.63
N TYR A 82 6.65 20.72 1.71
CA TYR A 82 7.57 21.76 1.24
C TYR A 82 7.85 22.82 2.30
N LYS A 83 6.88 23.08 3.19
CA LYS A 83 7.02 23.99 4.33
C LYS A 83 7.92 23.40 5.41
N ASP A 84 7.71 22.12 5.75
CA ASP A 84 8.51 21.38 6.75
C ASP A 84 8.72 19.92 6.30
N PRO A 85 9.84 19.61 5.60
CA PRO A 85 10.08 18.27 5.10
C PRO A 85 10.38 17.26 6.21
N VAL A 86 10.81 17.71 7.41
CA VAL A 86 11.06 16.83 8.55
C VAL A 86 9.74 16.36 9.16
N ALA A 87 8.80 17.28 9.37
CA ALA A 87 7.45 16.94 9.80
C ALA A 87 6.73 16.07 8.74
N GLY A 88 6.90 16.42 7.45
CA GLY A 88 6.40 15.62 6.33
C GLY A 88 6.88 14.17 6.37
N LYS A 89 8.18 13.94 6.57
CA LYS A 89 8.73 12.57 6.68
C LYS A 89 8.14 11.80 7.86
N LYS A 90 8.02 12.45 9.03
CA LYS A 90 7.38 11.84 10.22
C LYS A 90 5.93 11.43 9.95
N PHE A 91 5.16 12.26 9.23
CA PHE A 91 3.78 11.96 8.86
C PHE A 91 3.67 10.76 7.89
N LEU A 92 4.62 10.61 6.96
CA LEU A 92 4.68 9.43 6.10
C LEU A 92 5.04 8.16 6.90
N ASP A 93 5.99 8.28 7.82
CA ASP A 93 6.51 7.15 8.61
C ASP A 93 5.53 6.67 9.68
N SER A 94 4.69 7.56 10.22
CA SER A 94 3.68 7.19 11.22
C SER A 94 2.55 6.31 10.68
N GLY A 95 2.45 6.15 9.34
CA GLY A 95 1.33 5.48 8.69
C GLY A 95 0.06 6.33 8.59
N SER A 96 0.05 7.53 9.20
CA SER A 96 -1.10 8.44 9.16
C SER A 96 -1.42 8.89 7.74
N PHE A 97 -0.40 9.12 6.90
CA PHE A 97 -0.59 9.38 5.47
C PHE A 97 -1.38 8.27 4.79
N THR A 98 -0.91 7.02 4.90
CA THR A 98 -1.54 5.87 4.22
C THR A 98 -2.96 5.68 4.72
N LYS A 99 -3.19 5.78 6.04
CA LYS A 99 -4.53 5.68 6.62
C LYS A 99 -5.47 6.74 6.03
N LYS A 100 -5.07 8.02 6.03
CA LYS A 100 -5.92 9.10 5.54
C LYS A 100 -6.16 9.02 4.04
N CYS A 101 -5.14 8.64 3.26
CA CYS A 101 -5.29 8.39 1.84
C CYS A 101 -6.33 7.30 1.57
N ILE A 102 -6.30 6.19 2.33
CA ILE A 102 -7.27 5.09 2.16
C ILE A 102 -8.70 5.57 2.48
N GLU A 103 -8.87 6.36 3.54
CA GLU A 103 -10.17 6.95 3.89
C GLU A 103 -10.74 7.77 2.72
N ILE A 104 -9.94 8.70 2.18
CA ILE A 104 -10.35 9.56 1.06
C ILE A 104 -10.59 8.74 -0.21
N HIS A 105 -9.70 7.81 -0.55
CA HIS A 105 -9.83 6.97 -1.75
C HIS A 105 -11.08 6.09 -1.70
N ARG A 106 -11.53 5.68 -0.50
CA ARG A 106 -12.76 4.90 -0.31
C ARG A 106 -14.02 5.78 -0.19
N GLY A 107 -13.87 7.09 -0.03
CA GLY A 107 -14.96 8.05 0.13
C GLY A 107 -15.58 8.06 1.53
N TYR A 108 -14.78 7.83 2.59
CA TYR A 108 -15.20 7.92 3.99
C TYR A 108 -15.00 9.30 4.61
#